data_AF-A0A932UFV5-F1
#
_entry.id   AF-A0A932UFV5-F1
#
_cell.length_a   1.000
_cell.length_b   1.000
_cell.length_c   1.000
_cell.angle_alpha   90.00
_cell.angle_beta   90.00
_cell.angle_gamma   90.00
#
_symmetry.space_group_name_H-M   'P 1'
#
loop_
_entity.id
_entity.type
_entity.pdbx_description
1 polymer ?
#
loop_
_entity_poly.entity_id
_entity_poly.type
_entity_poly.pdbx_seq_one_letter_code
_entity_poly.pdbx_strand_id
1 'polypeptide(L)'
;WTVGYSPDLVVGVWTGNTNNAPMKNVSGSTGAGWIWRDVMLHTHEKLGIPPRPFEVPGEIEMRNVCGRMDLAVRGQEPKCWLGPQVAQPRPGAGPAPGRPGQPGQPGQPPTAQPGQPQAQPAGLPPGQQPAAAPPQPRRR
;
A
#
# COMPACT_ATOMS: atom_id res chain seq x y z
N TRP A 1 12.65 -7.36 19.20
CA TRP A 1 13.54 -6.61 18.30
C TRP A 1 12.71 -5.74 17.39
N THR A 2 13.21 -4.54 17.11
CA THR A 2 12.73 -3.66 16.03
C THR A 2 13.95 -3.00 15.40
N VAL A 3 14.03 -3.00 14.08
CA VAL A 3 15.10 -2.35 13.33
C VAL A 3 14.48 -1.49 12.25
N GLY A 4 15.02 -0.31 12.03
CA GLY A 4 14.56 0.60 10.99
C GLY A 4 15.58 1.69 10.74
N TYR A 5 15.42 2.38 9.61
CA TYR A 5 16.41 3.31 9.12
C TYR A 5 15.76 4.45 8.32
N SER A 6 16.44 5.59 8.31
CA SER A 6 16.30 6.66 7.34
C SER A 6 17.59 6.71 6.51
N PRO A 7 17.64 7.52 5.45
CA PRO A 7 18.87 7.68 4.67
C PRO A 7 20.09 8.16 5.48
N ASP A 8 19.89 8.72 6.68
CA ASP A 8 20.94 9.32 7.51
C ASP A 8 21.15 8.60 8.86
N LEU A 9 20.26 7.65 9.23
CA LEU A 9 20.28 7.01 10.54
C LEU A 9 19.79 5.55 10.47
N VAL A 10 20.46 4.66 11.19
CA VAL A 10 20.01 3.27 11.43
C VAL A 10 19.86 3.04 12.93
N VAL A 11 18.72 2.47 13.34
CA VAL A 11 18.45 2.15 14.75
C VAL A 11 17.95 0.72 14.86
N GLY A 12 18.59 -0.07 15.73
CA GLY A 12 18.15 -1.39 16.16
C GLY A 12 17.90 -1.39 17.66
N VAL A 13 16.70 -1.82 18.06
CA VAL A 13 16.30 -1.93 19.46
C VAL A 13 16.02 -3.38 19.80
N TRP A 14 16.65 -3.84 20.88
CA TRP A 14 16.33 -5.09 21.54
C TRP A 14 15.55 -4.84 22.82
N THR A 15 14.69 -5.79 23.16
CA THR A 15 14.07 -5.87 24.48
C THR A 15 13.97 -7.35 24.83
N GLY A 16 14.39 -7.70 26.04
CA GLY A 16 14.39 -9.07 26.53
C GLY A 16 14.95 -9.17 27.94
N ASN A 17 14.71 -10.32 28.57
CA ASN A 17 15.29 -10.61 29.88
C ASN A 17 16.73 -11.08 29.71
N THR A 18 17.65 -10.56 30.53
CA THR A 18 19.07 -10.92 30.51
C THR A 18 19.34 -12.36 30.95
N ASN A 19 18.38 -13.00 31.61
CA ASN A 19 18.44 -14.39 32.06
C ASN A 19 17.79 -15.38 31.07
N ASN A 20 17.48 -14.93 29.83
CA ASN A 20 16.83 -15.73 28.78
C ASN A 20 15.41 -16.23 29.11
N ALA A 21 14.79 -15.79 30.21
CA ALA A 21 13.41 -16.13 30.48
C ALA A 21 12.49 -15.52 29.40
N PRO A 22 11.44 -16.23 28.94
CA PRO A 22 10.49 -15.66 27.99
C PRO A 22 9.78 -14.42 28.56
N MET A 23 9.68 -13.35 27.76
CA MET A 23 8.80 -12.24 28.10
C MET A 23 7.33 -12.65 27.91
N LYS A 24 6.44 -12.19 28.80
CA LYS A 24 5.00 -12.46 28.72
C LYS A 24 4.29 -11.31 28.02
N ASN A 25 3.48 -11.61 27.00
CA ASN A 25 2.66 -10.62 26.26
C ASN A 25 3.44 -9.46 25.63
N VAL A 26 4.72 -9.65 25.28
CA VAL A 26 5.55 -8.64 24.60
C VAL A 26 5.96 -9.17 23.24
N SER A 27 5.55 -8.49 22.18
CA SER A 27 6.04 -8.71 20.82
C SER A 27 7.21 -7.75 20.53
N GLY A 28 7.88 -7.95 19.38
CA GLY A 28 8.86 -6.98 18.90
C GLY A 28 8.25 -5.57 18.76
N SER A 29 7.03 -5.46 18.22
CA SER A 29 6.35 -4.18 18.01
C SER A 29 5.87 -3.52 19.30
N THR A 30 5.39 -4.29 20.29
CA THR A 30 4.89 -3.71 21.55
C THR A 30 5.97 -3.43 22.58
N GLY A 31 7.13 -4.09 22.50
CA GLY A 31 8.29 -3.80 23.34
C GLY A 31 9.29 -2.85 22.68
N ALA A 32 10.06 -3.37 21.73
CA ALA A 32 11.13 -2.63 21.07
C ALA A 32 10.62 -1.55 20.10
N GLY A 33 9.41 -1.70 19.55
CA GLY A 33 8.86 -0.81 18.54
C GLY A 33 8.58 0.61 19.03
N TRP A 34 8.01 0.75 20.23
CA TRP A 34 7.75 2.08 20.82
C TRP A 34 9.06 2.81 21.16
N ILE A 35 10.02 2.09 21.76
CA ILE A 35 11.35 2.64 22.05
C ILE A 35 12.03 3.08 20.74
N TRP A 36 11.98 2.24 19.70
CA TRP A 36 12.54 2.57 18.39
C TRP A 36 11.92 3.83 17.79
N ARG A 37 10.58 3.96 17.85
CA ARG A 37 9.86 5.14 17.35
C ARG A 37 10.35 6.41 18.04
N ASP A 38 10.41 6.39 19.37
CA ASP A 38 10.77 7.57 20.15
C ASP A 38 12.25 7.94 19.94
N VAL A 39 13.14 6.95 19.82
CA VAL A 39 14.55 7.18 19.48
C VAL A 39 14.69 7.82 18.10
N MET A 40 13.99 7.31 17.08
CA MET A 40 14.02 7.90 15.73
C MET A 40 13.55 9.35 15.76
N LEU A 41 12.37 9.64 16.34
CA LEU A 41 11.82 10.99 16.41
C LEU A 41 12.74 11.95 17.17
N HIS A 42 13.20 11.55 18.34
CA HIS A 42 14.08 12.37 19.18
C HIS A 42 15.44 12.63 18.51
N THR A 43 16.02 11.62 17.86
CA THR A 43 17.34 11.74 17.22
C THR A 43 17.27 12.65 16.00
N HIS A 44 16.23 12.51 15.17
CA HIS A 44 16.01 13.37 14.02
C HIS A 44 15.84 14.85 14.44
N GLU A 45 15.07 15.12 15.49
CA GLU A 45 14.92 16.47 16.05
C GLU A 45 16.24 17.00 16.63
N LYS A 46 16.90 16.22 17.49
CA LYS A 46 18.10 16.64 18.22
C LYS A 46 19.30 16.91 17.31
N LEU A 47 19.46 16.12 16.24
CA LEU A 47 20.56 16.29 15.29
C LEU A 47 20.19 17.25 14.15
N GLY A 48 18.96 17.75 14.09
CA GLY A 48 18.51 18.62 13.00
C GLY A 48 18.53 17.95 11.63
N ILE A 49 18.38 16.62 11.58
CA ILE A 49 18.32 15.85 10.33
C ILE A 49 16.85 15.56 10.03
N PRO A 50 16.18 16.29 9.12
CA PRO A 50 14.79 15.99 8.81
C PRO A 50 14.66 14.63 8.09
N PRO A 51 13.60 13.85 8.32
CA PRO A 51 13.35 12.64 7.56
C PRO A 51 13.24 12.95 6.05
N ARG A 52 14.04 12.28 5.23
CA ARG A 52 14.02 12.41 3.76
C ARG A 52 13.69 11.08 3.09
N PRO A 53 13.02 11.09 1.93
CA PRO A 53 12.71 9.87 1.19
C PRO A 53 13.99 9.24 0.60
N PHE A 54 13.92 7.95 0.30
CA PHE A 54 14.97 7.28 -0.47
C PHE A 54 14.85 7.66 -1.95
N GLU A 55 15.99 7.92 -2.58
CA GLU A 55 16.05 8.17 -4.01
C GLU A 55 15.92 6.85 -4.76
N VAL A 56 15.02 6.82 -5.74
CA VAL A 56 14.85 5.69 -6.63
C VAL A 56 16.03 5.69 -7.61
N PRO A 57 16.84 4.62 -7.70
CA PRO A 57 17.95 4.55 -8.64
C PRO A 57 17.47 4.70 -10.08
N GLY A 58 18.27 5.31 -10.96
CA GLY A 58 17.90 5.59 -12.35
C GLY A 58 17.64 4.35 -13.23
N GLU A 59 18.00 3.17 -12.73
CA GLU A 59 17.72 1.87 -13.34
C GLU A 59 16.30 1.37 -13.03
N ILE A 60 15.59 1.97 -12.07
CA ILE A 60 14.25 1.56 -11.67
C ILE A 60 13.21 2.44 -12.39
N GLU A 61 12.21 1.82 -13.00
CA GLU A 61 11.12 2.48 -13.70
C GLU A 61 9.76 1.87 -13.35
N MET A 62 8.69 2.65 -13.47
CA MET A 62 7.33 2.14 -13.31
C MET A 62 6.93 1.32 -14.55
N ARG A 63 6.58 0.05 -14.35
CA ARG A 63 6.15 -0.87 -15.41
C ARG A 63 4.90 -1.62 -14.98
N ASN A 64 4.16 -2.13 -15.96
CA ASN A 64 3.08 -3.05 -15.67
C ASN A 64 3.68 -4.42 -15.29
N VAL A 65 3.58 -4.77 -14.01
CA VAL A 65 3.93 -6.07 -13.45
C VAL A 65 2.65 -6.83 -13.17
N CYS A 66 2.26 -7.68 -14.11
CA CYS A 66 1.11 -8.60 -14.00
C CYS A 66 -0.23 -7.91 -13.74
N GLY A 67 -0.50 -6.84 -14.49
CA GLY A 67 -1.74 -6.07 -14.40
C GLY A 67 -1.69 -4.92 -13.38
N ARG A 68 -0.61 -4.79 -12.61
CA ARG A 68 -0.42 -3.71 -11.64
C ARG A 68 0.82 -2.89 -12.00
N MET A 69 0.69 -1.56 -11.96
CA MET A 69 1.87 -0.69 -12.08
C MET A 69 2.73 -0.83 -10.83
N ASP A 70 4.00 -1.20 -11.02
CA ASP A 70 5.00 -1.35 -9.94
C ASP A 70 6.40 -0.97 -10.44
N LEU A 71 7.35 -0.83 -9.50
CA LEU A 71 8.76 -0.56 -9.78
C LEU A 71 9.44 -1.81 -10.35
N ALA A 72 10.10 -1.67 -11.49
CA ALA A 72 10.87 -2.72 -12.15
C ALA A 72 12.23 -2.19 -12.61
N VAL A 73 13.21 -3.09 -12.74
CA VAL A 73 14.53 -2.73 -13.30
C VAL A 73 14.42 -2.60 -14.82
N ARG A 74 14.92 -1.51 -15.38
CA ARG A 74 14.94 -1.21 -16.81
C ARG A 74 15.65 -2.35 -17.55
N GLY A 75 15.02 -2.83 -18.63
CA GLY A 75 15.56 -3.91 -19.47
C GLY A 75 15.43 -5.31 -18.88
N GLN A 76 14.89 -5.47 -17.67
CA GLN A 76 14.51 -6.77 -17.09
C GLN A 76 13.02 -6.97 -17.30
N GLU A 77 12.63 -8.07 -17.95
CA GLU A 77 11.23 -8.46 -18.07
C GLU A 77 10.68 -8.86 -16.69
N PRO A 78 9.64 -8.19 -16.15
CA PRO A 78 9.06 -8.58 -14.87
C PRO A 78 8.54 -10.01 -14.93
N LYS A 79 9.02 -10.87 -14.04
CA LYS A 79 8.61 -12.28 -14.00
C LYS A 79 7.16 -12.41 -13.54
N CYS A 80 6.23 -12.48 -14.49
CA CYS A 80 4.84 -12.83 -14.19
C CYS A 80 4.70 -14.35 -14.05
N TRP A 81 4.54 -14.80 -12.80
CA TRP A 81 4.31 -16.21 -12.50
C TRP A 81 3.01 -16.75 -13.14
N LEU A 82 2.01 -15.88 -13.30
CA LEU A 82 0.72 -16.23 -13.90
C LEU A 82 0.76 -16.34 -15.44
N GLY A 83 1.95 -16.24 -16.04
CA GLY A 83 2.12 -16.16 -17.49
C GLY A 83 1.55 -14.86 -18.07
N PRO A 84 1.77 -14.59 -19.37
CA PRO A 84 1.08 -13.50 -20.01
C PRO A 84 -0.41 -13.83 -20.05
N GLN A 85 -1.24 -13.04 -19.38
CA GLN A 85 -2.66 -12.89 -19.75
C GLN A 85 -2.80 -12.05 -21.03
N VAL A 86 -1.79 -12.07 -21.90
CA VAL A 86 -2.06 -11.89 -23.31
C VAL A 86 -2.81 -13.16 -23.70
N ALA A 87 -4.12 -13.08 -23.81
CA ALA A 87 -4.88 -14.08 -24.54
C ALA A 87 -4.23 -14.20 -25.92
N GLN A 88 -3.29 -15.14 -26.07
CA GLN A 88 -2.67 -15.40 -27.35
C GLN A 88 -3.81 -15.91 -28.25
N PRO A 89 -4.06 -15.29 -29.41
CA PRO A 89 -4.90 -15.92 -30.41
C PRO A 89 -4.29 -17.29 -30.67
N ARG A 90 -5.07 -18.36 -30.43
CA ARG A 90 -4.61 -19.72 -30.74
C ARG A 90 -4.21 -19.75 -32.22
N PRO A 91 -2.96 -20.14 -32.57
CA PRO A 91 -2.60 -20.37 -33.96
C PRO A 91 -3.57 -21.40 -34.55
N GLY A 92 -4.34 -21.02 -35.57
CA GLY A 92 -5.31 -21.89 -36.24
C GLY A 92 -6.79 -21.64 -35.91
N ALA A 93 -7.13 -20.64 -35.08
CA ALA A 93 -8.51 -20.15 -35.04
C ALA A 93 -8.81 -19.36 -36.33
N GLY A 94 -9.23 -20.06 -37.38
CA GLY A 94 -9.83 -19.42 -38.55
C GLY A 94 -11.03 -18.57 -38.16
N PRO A 95 -11.45 -17.60 -39.00
CA PRO A 95 -12.65 -16.83 -38.72
C PRO A 95 -13.82 -17.80 -38.50
N ALA A 96 -14.53 -17.63 -37.39
CA ALA A 96 -15.73 -18.42 -37.12
C ALA A 96 -16.66 -18.29 -38.33
N PRO A 97 -17.16 -19.40 -38.91
CA PRO A 97 -18.09 -19.30 -40.02
C PRO A 97 -19.29 -18.46 -39.58
N GLY A 98 -19.58 -17.42 -40.35
CA GLY A 98 -20.73 -16.56 -40.13
C GLY A 98 -21.98 -17.42 -40.02
N ARG A 99 -22.68 -17.30 -38.89
CA ARG A 99 -23.89 -18.07 -38.61
C ARG A 99 -24.94 -17.74 -39.68
N PRO A 100 -25.44 -18.72 -40.47
CA PRO A 100 -26.51 -18.46 -41.42
C PRO A 100 -27.77 -18.00 -40.68
N GLY A 101 -28.47 -17.05 -41.31
CA GLY A 101 -29.48 -16.18 -40.72
C GLY A 101 -30.45 -16.84 -39.75
N GLN A 102 -30.57 -16.24 -38.56
CA GLN A 102 -31.77 -16.37 -37.75
C GLN A 102 -32.70 -15.18 -38.08
N PRO A 103 -33.98 -15.42 -38.42
CA PRO A 103 -34.97 -14.36 -38.57
C PRO A 103 -35.09 -13.56 -37.27
N GLY A 104 -35.19 -12.24 -37.41
CA GLY A 104 -35.17 -11.29 -36.30
C GLY A 104 -36.19 -11.61 -35.20
N GLN A 105 -35.72 -11.67 -33.96
CA GLN A 105 -36.59 -11.60 -32.79
C GLN A 105 -36.88 -10.12 -32.47
N PRO A 106 -38.15 -9.75 -32.20
CA PRO A 106 -38.50 -8.39 -31.83
C PRO A 106 -37.79 -7.97 -30.54
N GLY A 107 -37.31 -6.73 -30.51
CA GLY A 107 -36.55 -6.17 -29.39
C GLY A 107 -37.29 -6.32 -28.06
N GLN A 108 -36.64 -6.96 -27.09
CA GLN A 108 -37.08 -6.89 -25.70
C GLN A 108 -36.72 -5.50 -25.13
N PRO A 109 -37.67 -4.78 -24.50
CA PRO A 109 -37.38 -3.51 -23.85
C PRO A 109 -36.48 -3.72 -22.61
N PRO A 110 -35.72 -2.71 -22.19
CA PRO A 110 -34.74 -2.86 -21.11
C PRO A 110 -35.43 -3.14 -19.79
N THR A 111 -35.20 -4.32 -19.22
CA THR A 111 -35.55 -4.63 -17.84
C THR A 111 -34.67 -3.78 -16.92
N ALA A 112 -35.29 -2.83 -16.22
CA ALA A 112 -34.64 -2.00 -15.22
C ALA A 112 -34.02 -2.88 -14.10
N GLN A 113 -32.73 -2.69 -13.84
CA GLN A 113 -32.06 -3.30 -12.69
C GLN A 113 -32.48 -2.57 -11.40
N PRO A 114 -32.93 -3.28 -10.35
CA PRO A 114 -33.09 -2.69 -9.02
C PRO A 114 -31.75 -2.21 -8.48
N GLY A 115 -31.70 -0.94 -8.07
CA GLY A 115 -30.49 -0.21 -7.71
C GLY A 115 -29.66 -0.88 -6.63
N GLN A 116 -28.37 -1.05 -6.93
CA GLN A 116 -27.35 -1.26 -5.92
C GLN A 116 -27.18 0.05 -5.13
N PRO A 117 -27.26 0.04 -3.79
CA PRO A 117 -26.88 1.20 -2.99
C PRO A 117 -25.38 1.46 -3.18
N GLN A 118 -25.03 2.58 -3.81
CA GLN A 118 -23.67 3.07 -3.87
C GLN A 118 -23.19 3.35 -2.44
N ALA A 119 -22.18 2.61 -1.98
CA ALA A 119 -21.45 2.94 -0.76
C ALA A 119 -20.64 4.22 -1.00
N GLN A 120 -21.19 5.35 -0.55
CA GLN A 120 -20.48 6.63 -0.49
C GLN A 120 -19.42 6.55 0.62
N PRO A 121 -18.23 7.15 0.44
CA PRO A 121 -17.30 7.35 1.55
C PRO A 121 -17.96 8.32 2.53
N ALA A 122 -18.20 7.85 3.76
CA ALA A 122 -18.75 8.68 4.82
C ALA A 122 -17.80 9.85 5.10
N GLY A 123 -18.21 11.05 4.70
CA GLY A 123 -17.67 12.28 5.24
C GLY A 123 -17.89 12.32 6.75
N LEU A 124 -16.90 12.81 7.49
CA LEU A 124 -17.01 13.06 8.93
C LEU A 124 -18.22 13.97 9.21
N PRO A 125 -19.05 13.67 10.23
CA PRO A 125 -20.18 14.51 10.59
C PRO A 125 -19.69 15.88 11.12
N PRO A 126 -20.37 16.99 10.78
CA PRO A 126 -20.05 18.31 11.33
C PRO A 126 -20.36 18.31 12.83
N GLY A 127 -19.30 18.35 13.65
CA GLY A 127 -19.41 18.30 15.11
C GLY A 127 -18.27 17.58 15.83
N GLN A 128 -17.33 16.96 15.10
CA GLN A 128 -16.16 16.29 15.69
C GLN A 128 -14.82 16.90 15.22
N GLN A 129 -14.76 18.24 15.16
CA GLN A 129 -13.45 18.90 15.16
C GLN A 129 -12.88 18.83 16.59
N PRO A 130 -11.67 18.32 16.81
CA PRO A 130 -11.03 18.49 18.10
C PRO A 130 -10.85 19.99 18.36
N ALA A 131 -11.37 20.46 19.49
CA ALA A 131 -11.24 21.84 19.93
C ALA A 131 -9.76 22.24 19.98
N ALA A 132 -9.47 23.45 19.51
CA ALA A 132 -8.15 24.07 19.65
C ALA A 132 -7.71 24.03 21.13
N ALA A 133 -6.46 23.61 21.36
CA ALA A 133 -5.88 23.55 22.70
C ALA A 133 -5.92 24.94 23.39
N PRO A 134 -6.21 25.01 24.69
CA PRO A 134 -6.17 26.27 25.43
C PRO A 134 -4.73 26.83 25.49
N PRO A 135 -4.56 28.17 25.48
CA PRO A 135 -3.23 28.77 25.58
C PRO A 135 -2.60 28.44 26.94
N GLN A 136 -1.37 27.92 26.91
CA GLN A 136 -0.59 27.60 28.10
C GLN A 136 -0.28 28.89 28.89
N PRO A 137 -0.33 28.86 30.25
CA PRO A 137 0.00 30.02 31.06
C PRO A 137 1.49 30.37 30.92
N ARG A 138 1.77 31.65 30.61
CA ARG A 138 3.13 32.20 30.64
C ARG A 138 3.67 32.12 32.07
N ARG A 139 4.69 31.28 32.30
CA ARG A 139 5.49 31.36 33.53
C ARG A 139 6.35 32.62 33.48
N ARG A 140 6.28 33.40 34.56
CA ARG A 140 7.19 34.51 34.87
C ARG A 140 8.60 33.98 35.13
#